data_AF-A0A7C7H3A2-F1
#
_entry.id   AF-A0A7C7H3A2-F1
#
_cell.length_a   1.000
_cell.length_b   1.000
_cell.length_c   1.000
_cell.angle_alpha   90.00
_cell.angle_beta   90.00
_cell.angle_gamma   90.00
#
_symmetry.space_group_name_H-M   'P 1'
#
loop_
_entity.id
_entity.type
_entity.pdbx_description
1 polymer ?
#
loop_
_entity_poly.entity_id
_entity_poly.type
_entity_poly.pdbx_seq_one_letter_code
_entity_poly.pdbx_strand_id
1 'polypeptide(L)'
;ALKGIEETLKNTRDLDGKPFVVIPLPMPRAIKDNNFFLPASYANFYIGNNAVLVPAFNDSNDILAQRTLKTCFPQKKIVPIDSRILIKGQGGIHCITQQQPMHSD
;
A
#
# COMPACT_ATOMS: atom_id res chain seq x y z
N ALA A 1 -16.55 -8.64 0.96
CA ALA A 1 -16.07 -7.25 1.12
C ALA A 1 -15.15 -6.85 -0.04
N LEU A 2 -13.90 -7.33 -0.12
CA LEU A 2 -12.93 -6.87 -1.13
C LEU A 2 -13.40 -7.02 -2.60
N LYS A 3 -14.09 -8.12 -2.95
CA LYS A 3 -14.66 -8.29 -4.30
C LYS A 3 -15.65 -7.18 -4.70
N GLY A 4 -16.50 -6.74 -3.76
CA GLY A 4 -17.46 -5.67 -4.03
C GLY A 4 -16.78 -4.30 -4.17
N ILE A 5 -15.71 -4.06 -3.41
CA ILE A 5 -14.88 -2.85 -3.55
C ILE A 5 -14.17 -2.87 -4.92
N GLU A 6 -13.60 -4.01 -5.31
CA GLU A 6 -12.96 -4.17 -6.62
C GLU A 6 -13.94 -3.90 -7.78
N GLU A 7 -15.15 -4.45 -7.70
CA GLU A 7 -16.20 -4.21 -8.70
C GLU A 7 -16.61 -2.73 -8.76
N THR A 8 -16.76 -2.10 -7.60
CA THR A 8 -17.05 -0.66 -7.53
C THR A 8 -15.95 0.15 -8.20
N LEU A 9 -14.67 -0.14 -7.89
CA LEU A 9 -13.53 0.55 -8.49
C LEU A 9 -13.48 0.36 -10.01
N LYS A 10 -13.76 -0.84 -10.53
CA LYS A 10 -13.78 -1.13 -11.97
C LYS A 10 -14.88 -0.37 -12.73
N ASN A 11 -15.98 -0.05 -12.05
CA ASN A 11 -17.10 0.70 -12.63
C ASN A 11 -17.01 2.22 -12.36
N THR A 12 -16.03 2.66 -11.56
CA THR A 12 -15.85 4.08 -11.21
C THR A 12 -15.15 4.85 -12.33
N ARG A 13 -15.51 6.13 -12.47
CA ARG A 13 -14.93 7.07 -13.44
C ARG A 13 -14.40 8.30 -12.71
N ASP A 14 -13.36 8.92 -13.26
CA ASP A 14 -12.83 10.21 -12.77
C ASP A 14 -13.70 11.40 -13.20
N LEU A 15 -13.25 12.61 -12.87
CA LEU A 15 -13.96 13.86 -13.17
C LEU A 15 -14.10 14.13 -14.68
N ASP A 16 -13.24 13.52 -15.51
CA ASP A 16 -13.27 13.61 -16.97
C ASP A 16 -14.06 12.45 -17.61
N GLY A 17 -14.67 11.59 -16.79
CA GLY A 17 -15.44 10.43 -17.24
C GLY A 17 -14.59 9.22 -17.67
N LYS A 18 -13.27 9.27 -17.50
CA LYS A 18 -12.36 8.17 -17.83
C LYS A 18 -12.45 7.07 -16.75
N PRO A 19 -12.50 5.78 -17.14
CA PRO A 19 -12.57 4.70 -16.17
C PRO A 19 -11.27 4.61 -15.36
N PHE A 20 -11.40 4.21 -14.09
CA PHE A 20 -10.23 3.97 -13.23
C PHE A 20 -9.37 2.81 -13.76
N VAL A 21 -8.05 2.96 -13.67
CA VAL A 21 -7.11 1.85 -13.88
C VAL A 21 -6.92 1.12 -12.55
N VAL A 22 -7.51 -0.06 -12.42
CA VAL A 22 -7.47 -0.84 -11.18
C VAL A 22 -6.32 -1.85 -11.24
N ILE A 23 -5.28 -1.62 -10.42
CA ILE A 23 -4.11 -2.50 -10.31
C ILE A 23 -4.20 -3.28 -8.99
N PRO A 24 -4.35 -4.62 -9.02
CA PRO A 24 -4.44 -5.42 -7.81
C PRO A 24 -3.12 -5.45 -7.03
N LEU A 25 -3.21 -5.29 -5.71
CA LEU A 25 -2.13 -5.65 -4.78
C LEU A 25 -2.50 -6.94 -4.05
N PRO A 26 -1.53 -7.85 -3.82
CA PRO A 26 -1.79 -9.06 -3.05
C PRO A 26 -2.12 -8.70 -1.59
N MET A 27 -2.77 -9.62 -0.88
CA MET A 27 -2.85 -9.53 0.58
C MET A 27 -1.68 -10.29 1.20
N PRO A 28 -1.06 -9.81 2.30
CA PRO A 28 -0.15 -10.64 3.07
C PRO A 28 -0.91 -11.82 3.67
N ARG A 29 -0.20 -12.90 4.04
CA ARG A 29 -0.81 -13.94 4.89
C ARG A 29 -1.33 -13.31 6.19
N ALA A 30 -2.43 -13.85 6.70
CA ALA A 30 -3.02 -13.36 7.93
C ALA A 30 -2.02 -13.45 9.10
N ILE A 31 -1.75 -12.31 9.74
CA ILE A 31 -0.85 -12.22 10.89
C ILE A 31 -1.71 -12.16 12.15
N LYS A 32 -1.38 -12.98 13.14
CA LYS A 32 -2.05 -12.99 14.44
C LYS A 32 -1.08 -12.53 15.52
N ASP A 33 -1.58 -11.73 16.45
CA ASP A 33 -0.88 -11.38 17.68
C ASP A 33 -1.85 -11.58 18.85
N ASN A 34 -1.47 -12.43 19.80
CA ASN A 34 -2.37 -12.94 20.82
C ASN A 34 -3.66 -13.53 20.19
N ASN A 35 -4.83 -13.00 20.58
CA ASN A 35 -6.15 -13.49 20.15
C ASN A 35 -6.76 -12.70 18.98
N PHE A 36 -6.01 -11.79 18.34
CA PHE A 36 -6.55 -10.91 17.30
C PHE A 36 -5.73 -10.95 16.01
N PHE A 37 -6.40 -10.70 14.89
CA PHE A 37 -5.76 -10.52 13.59
C PHE A 37 -5.23 -9.09 13.46
N LEU A 38 -3.99 -8.96 13.01
CA LEU A 38 -3.41 -7.65 12.73
C LEU A 38 -3.83 -7.17 11.32
N PRO A 39 -4.09 -5.86 11.14
CA PRO A 39 -4.60 -5.31 9.88
C PRO A 39 -3.51 -5.11 8.82
N ALA A 40 -2.66 -6.12 8.60
CA ALA A 40 -1.54 -6.03 7.66
C ALA A 40 -2.02 -5.82 6.21
N SER A 41 -1.47 -4.81 5.54
CA SER A 41 -1.80 -4.49 4.15
C SER A 41 -0.63 -3.78 3.45
N TYR A 42 -0.30 -4.24 2.24
CA TYR A 42 0.68 -3.55 1.39
C TYR A 42 0.19 -2.21 0.86
N ALA A 43 -1.13 -1.96 0.88
CA ALA A 43 -1.70 -0.68 0.47
C ALA A 43 -1.35 0.47 1.43
N ASN A 44 -0.80 0.18 2.62
CA ASN A 44 -0.39 1.19 3.60
C ASN A 44 1.05 1.69 3.36
N PHE A 45 1.41 1.91 2.09
CA PHE A 45 2.72 2.44 1.68
C PHE A 45 2.74 3.98 1.73
N TYR A 46 3.93 4.57 1.82
CA TYR A 46 4.14 6.01 1.76
C TYR A 46 4.90 6.41 0.48
N ILE A 47 4.42 7.45 -0.22
CA ILE A 47 5.08 8.01 -1.40
C ILE A 47 5.89 9.24 -0.98
N GLY A 48 7.22 9.14 -1.04
CA GLY A 48 8.12 10.28 -0.91
C GLY A 48 8.58 10.81 -2.27
N ASN A 49 9.42 11.85 -2.23
CA ASN A 49 9.91 12.53 -3.45
C ASN A 49 10.56 11.55 -4.44
N ASN A 50 11.49 10.71 -3.97
CA ASN A 50 12.27 9.80 -4.83
C ASN A 50 12.06 8.32 -4.51
N ALA A 51 11.22 8.00 -3.51
CA ALA A 51 11.05 6.63 -3.04
C ALA A 51 9.60 6.35 -2.64
N VAL A 52 9.23 5.07 -2.66
CA VAL A 52 8.00 4.55 -2.07
C VAL A 52 8.40 3.59 -0.96
N LEU A 53 8.00 3.89 0.27
CA LEU A 53 8.25 3.04 1.44
C LEU A 53 7.10 2.04 1.55
N VAL A 54 7.40 0.76 1.42
CA VAL A 54 6.41 -0.32 1.35
C VAL A 54 6.53 -1.19 2.61
N PRO A 55 5.43 -1.48 3.33
CA PRO A 55 5.51 -2.38 4.47
C PRO A 55 5.86 -3.79 4.00
N ALA A 56 6.79 -4.44 4.69
CA ALA A 56 7.17 -5.83 4.51
C ALA A 56 6.85 -6.62 5.77
N PHE A 57 6.37 -7.85 5.61
CA PHE A 57 5.86 -8.66 6.70
C PHE A 57 6.59 -10.00 6.87
N ASN A 58 7.72 -10.20 6.17
CA ASN A 58 8.38 -11.49 6.01
C ASN A 58 7.46 -12.52 5.36
N ASP A 59 6.80 -12.08 4.29
CA ASP A 59 5.80 -12.83 3.55
C ASP A 59 6.22 -13.01 2.09
N SER A 60 5.82 -14.14 1.46
CA SER A 60 6.11 -14.38 0.05
C SER A 60 5.54 -13.30 -0.88
N ASN A 61 4.44 -12.65 -0.47
CA ASN A 61 3.82 -11.58 -1.24
C ASN A 61 4.55 -10.24 -1.11
N ASP A 62 5.54 -10.09 -0.23
CA ASP A 62 6.34 -8.86 -0.09
C ASP A 62 6.99 -8.50 -1.43
N ILE A 63 7.54 -9.49 -2.15
CA ILE A 63 8.20 -9.29 -3.44
C ILE A 63 7.19 -8.94 -4.53
N LEU A 64 6.02 -9.59 -4.53
CA LEU A 64 4.97 -9.33 -5.50
C LEU A 64 4.43 -7.90 -5.35
N ALA A 65 4.14 -7.47 -4.12
CA ALA A 65 3.71 -6.11 -3.83
C ALA A 65 4.74 -5.06 -4.28
N GLN A 66 6.03 -5.28 -3.99
CA GLN A 66 7.09 -4.39 -4.43
C GLN A 66 7.19 -4.30 -5.96
N ARG A 67 7.08 -5.43 -6.67
CA ARG A 67 7.08 -5.46 -8.14
C ARG A 67 5.89 -4.71 -8.72
N THR A 68 4.67 -4.93 -8.21
CA THR A 68 3.48 -4.20 -8.62
C THR A 68 3.68 -2.70 -8.43
N LEU A 69 4.11 -2.26 -7.24
CA LEU A 69 4.34 -0.84 -6.98
C LEU A 69 5.45 -0.24 -7.84
N LYS A 70 6.47 -1.03 -8.21
CA LYS A 70 7.51 -0.58 -9.13
C LYS A 70 6.93 -0.26 -10.52
N THR A 71 5.94 -1.01 -10.99
CA THR A 71 5.26 -0.70 -12.27
C THR A 71 4.46 0.60 -12.18
N CYS A 72 3.86 0.91 -11.03
CA CYS A 72 3.13 2.15 -10.80
C CYS A 72 4.06 3.36 -10.63
N PHE A 73 5.25 3.17 -10.06
CA PHE A 73 6.21 4.23 -9.75
C PHE A 73 7.59 3.95 -10.38
N PRO A 74 7.70 3.93 -11.73
CA PRO A 74 8.89 3.47 -12.42
C PRO A 74 10.14 4.30 -12.10
N GLN A 75 9.97 5.60 -11.83
CA GLN A 75 11.08 6.52 -11.51
C GLN A 75 11.46 6.55 -10.03
N LYS A 76 10.67 5.93 -9.13
CA LYS A 76 10.94 5.92 -7.70
C LYS A 76 11.64 4.63 -7.27
N LYS A 77 12.44 4.72 -6.21
CA LYS A 77 12.99 3.55 -5.53
C LYS A 77 11.91 2.92 -4.66
N ILE A 78 11.64 1.62 -4.83
CA ILE A 78 10.76 0.89 -3.92
C ILE A 78 11.63 0.39 -2.77
N VAL A 79 11.28 0.79 -1.53
CA VAL A 79 12.05 0.48 -0.33
C VAL A 79 11.17 -0.30 0.63
N PRO A 80 11.41 -1.61 0.84
CA PRO A 80 10.68 -2.38 1.83
C PRO A 80 11.13 -1.99 3.25
N ILE A 81 10.18 -1.86 4.17
CA ILE A 81 10.42 -1.58 5.59
C ILE A 81 9.76 -2.69 6.42
N ASP A 82 10.53 -3.38 7.27
CA ASP A 82 9.99 -4.37 8.20
C ASP A 82 8.94 -3.72 9.11
N SER A 83 7.68 -4.09 8.90
CA SER A 83 6.52 -3.47 9.55
C SER A 83 5.85 -4.42 10.53
N ARG A 84 6.47 -5.56 10.87
CA ARG A 84 5.90 -6.57 11.79
C ARG A 84 5.70 -6.03 13.20
N ILE A 85 6.57 -5.14 13.66
CA ILE A 85 6.42 -4.46 14.95
C ILE A 85 5.39 -3.34 14.85
N LEU A 86 5.43 -2.54 13.77
CA LEU A 86 4.55 -1.41 13.56
C LEU A 86 3.07 -1.84 13.54
N ILE A 87 2.77 -2.94 12.85
CA ILE A 87 1.39 -3.42 12.68
C ILE A 87 0.76 -3.97 13.96
N LYS A 88 1.54 -4.26 15.01
CA LYS A 88 1.01 -4.53 16.36
C LYS A 88 0.30 -3.33 16.95
N GLY A 89 0.71 -2.11 16.55
CA GLY A 89 0.02 -0.85 16.87
C GLY A 89 -1.22 -0.60 16.02
N GLN A 90 -1.66 -1.57 15.21
CA GLN A 90 -2.83 -1.48 14.32
C GLN A 90 -2.71 -0.43 13.20
N GLY A 91 -1.49 0.01 12.88
CA GLY A 91 -1.18 0.93 11.79
C GLY A 91 0.04 0.49 10.99
N GLY A 92 0.27 1.10 9.84
CA GLY A 92 1.46 0.86 9.01
C GLY A 92 2.22 2.14 8.73
N ILE A 93 3.10 2.10 7.72
CA ILE A 93 4.00 3.21 7.38
C ILE A 93 3.21 4.48 7.07
N HIS A 94 2.19 4.39 6.21
CA HIS A 94 1.38 5.54 5.82
C HIS A 94 0.71 6.20 7.04
N CYS A 95 0.30 5.41 8.04
CA CYS A 95 -0.39 5.92 9.22
C CYS A 95 0.48 6.82 10.11
N ILE A 96 1.81 6.68 10.04
CA ILE A 96 2.76 7.42 10.89
C ILE A 96 3.52 8.52 10.13
N THR A 97 3.17 8.75 8.86
CA THR A 97 3.80 9.76 8.00
C THR A 97 2.80 10.85 7.63
N GLN A 98 3.29 12.09 7.48
CA GLN A 98 2.52 13.19 6.93
C GLN A 98 3.40 13.95 5.93
N GLN A 99 3.01 14.00 4.65
CA GLN A 99 3.72 14.76 3.64
C GLN A 99 3.42 16.25 3.78
N GLN A 100 4.45 17.07 3.65
CA GLN A 100 4.32 18.51 3.47
C GLN A 100 4.79 18.83 2.04
N PRO A 101 3.91 19.32 1.15
CA PRO A 101 4.31 19.78 -0.17
C PRO A 101 5.37 20.88 -0.07
N MET A 102 6.30 20.90 -1.02
CA MET A 102 7.15 22.07 -1.19
C MET A 102 6.27 23.26 -1.55
N HIS A 103 6.51 24.40 -0.90
CA HIS A 103 5.90 25.64 -1.33
C HIS A 103 6.46 25.98 -2.72
N SER A 104 5.57 26.24 -3.67
CA SER A 104 5.93 26.90 -4.92
C SER A 104 5.80 28.39 -4.67
N ASP A 105 6.93 29.10 -4.64
CA ASP A 105 6.95 30.56 -4.78
C ASP A 105 6.43 30.97 -6.17
#